data_AF-A0A7J8ZWI1-F1
#
_entry.id   AF-A0A7J8ZWI1-F1
#
_cell.length_a   1.000
_cell.length_b   1.000
_cell.length_c   1.000
_cell.angle_alpha   90.00
_cell.angle_beta   90.00
_cell.angle_gamma   90.00
#
_symmetry.space_group_name_H-M   'P 1'
#
loop_
_entity.id
_entity.type
_entity.pdbx_description
1 polymer ?
#
loop_
_entity_poly.entity_id
_entity_poly.type
_entity_poly.pdbx_seq_one_letter_code
_entity_poly.pdbx_strand_id
1 'polypeptide(L)' 'MVINTVLSVMAYEYPSEKLSVHPSDDGCSDLTFYALLEVASFSRIWLLFCRKLKVEPRLPEAYFRKTVKHADDSAMAK' A
#
# COMPACT_ATOMS: atom_id res chain seq x y z
N MET A 1 2.64 6.18 8.18
CA MET A 1 2.09 5.02 8.93
C MET A 1 0.61 4.78 8.63
N VAL A 2 -0.30 5.75 8.83
CA VAL A 2 -1.77 5.56 8.62
C VAL A 2 -2.12 5.10 7.20
N ILE A 3 -1.67 5.85 6.19
CA ILE A 3 -1.89 5.54 4.77
C ILE A 3 -1.41 4.14 4.36
N ASN A 4 -0.22 3.79 4.83
CA ASN A 4 0.41 2.50 4.58
C ASN A 4 -0.46 1.36 5.09
N THR A 5 -1.00 1.49 6.30
CA THR A 5 -1.91 0.50 6.89
C THR A 5 -3.20 0.40 6.08
N VAL A 6 -3.82 1.53 5.71
CA VAL A 6 -5.04 1.55 4.89
C VAL A 6 -4.82 0.81 3.56
N LEU A 7 -3.74 1.13 2.83
CA LEU A 7 -3.41 0.45 1.58
C LEU A 7 -3.13 -1.04 1.76
N SER A 8 -2.41 -1.41 2.83
CA SER A 8 -2.11 -2.82 3.11
C SER A 8 -3.37 -3.63 3.42
N VAL A 9 -4.34 -3.06 4.15
CA VAL A 9 -5.63 -3.70 4.44
C VAL A 9 -6.47 -3.79 3.16
N MET A 10 -6.56 -2.72 2.38
CA MET A 10 -7.30 -2.71 1.12
C MET A 10 -6.76 -3.71 0.10
N ALA A 11 -5.44 -3.98 0.12
CA ALA A 11 -4.78 -4.95 -0.74
C ALA A 11 -4.95 -6.40 -0.27
N TYR A 12 -5.52 -6.63 0.91
CA TYR A 12 -5.71 -7.96 1.46
C TYR A 12 -6.61 -8.80 0.56
N GLU A 13 -6.32 -10.10 0.49
CA GLU A 13 -7.05 -11.04 -0.37
C GLU A 13 -8.37 -11.44 0.28
N TYR A 14 -9.29 -10.49 0.31
CA TYR A 14 -10.66 -10.68 0.80
C TYR A 14 -11.67 -10.25 -0.27
N PRO A 15 -12.87 -10.85 -0.29
CA PRO A 15 -13.92 -10.41 -1.18
C PRO A 15 -14.24 -8.93 -0.96
N SER A 16 -14.26 -8.14 -2.04
CA SER A 16 -14.40 -6.68 -1.98
C SER A 16 -15.73 -6.24 -1.37
N GLU A 17 -16.76 -7.05 -1.53
CA GLU A 17 -18.10 -6.82 -0.97
C GLU A 17 -18.17 -7.09 0.54
N LYS A 18 -17.12 -7.68 1.14
CA LYS A 18 -17.06 -8.00 2.56
C LYS A 18 -16.01 -7.21 3.33
N LEU A 19 -15.12 -6.49 2.64
CA LEU A 19 -14.11 -5.64 3.28
C LEU A 19 -14.49 -4.17 3.10
N SER A 20 -14.65 -3.46 4.22
CA SER A 20 -14.73 -2.00 4.24
C SER A 20 -13.75 -1.45 5.27
N VAL A 21 -13.07 -0.35 4.94
CA VAL A 21 -12.06 0.28 5.79
C VAL A 21 -12.58 1.67 6.19
N HIS A 22 -12.68 1.91 7.49
CA HIS A 22 -13.20 3.15 8.06
C HIS A 22 -12.12 3.80 8.92
N PRO A 23 -11.30 4.73 8.38
CA PRO A 23 -10.33 5.46 9.17
C PRO A 23 -11.05 6.51 10.05
N SER A 24 -10.66 6.60 11.32
CA SER A 24 -11.07 7.66 12.24
C SER A 24 -9.87 8.55 12.56
N ASP A 25 -10.04 9.87 12.47
CA ASP A 25 -9.03 10.86 12.81
C ASP A 25 -9.61 11.86 13.82
N ASP A 26 -9.26 11.69 15.10
CA ASP A 26 -9.73 12.57 16.19
C ASP A 26 -9.13 13.98 16.10
N GLY A 27 -8.02 14.13 15.37
CA GLY A 27 -7.32 15.41 15.20
C GLY A 27 -7.90 16.28 14.08
N CYS A 28 -8.82 15.74 13.26
CA CYS A 28 -9.38 16.42 12.08
C CYS A 28 -8.29 17.10 11.23
N SER A 29 -7.19 16.38 10.97
CA SER A 29 -6.03 16.96 10.30
C SER A 29 -6.24 17.04 8.80
N ASP A 30 -6.13 18.25 8.24
CA ASP A 30 -6.17 18.46 6.79
C ASP A 30 -5.13 17.59 6.06
N LEU A 31 -3.96 17.39 6.66
CA LEU A 31 -2.91 16.55 6.10
C LEU A 31 -3.37 15.09 5.98
N THR A 32 -4.06 14.57 7.00
CA THR A 32 -4.61 13.20 6.97
C THR A 32 -5.70 13.09 5.90
N PHE A 33 -6.57 14.09 5.81
CA PHE A 33 -7.64 14.14 4.81
C PHE A 33 -7.09 14.11 3.38
N TYR A 34 -6.17 15.02 3.05
CA TYR A 34 -5.57 15.06 1.70
C TYR A 34 -4.73 13.83 1.40
N ALA A 35 -4.00 13.29 2.39
CA ALA A 35 -3.27 12.05 2.19
C ALA A 35 -4.20 10.86 1.88
N LEU A 36 -5.36 10.76 2.55
CA LEU A 36 -6.37 9.73 2.27
C LEU A 36 -7.00 9.92 0.88
N LEU A 37 -7.24 11.17 0.47
CA LEU A 37 -7.77 11.49 -0.86
C LEU A 37 -6.83 11.03 -1.98
N GLU A 38 -5.54 11.34 -1.88
CA GLU A 38 -4.53 10.89 -2.85
C GLU A 38 -4.40 9.37 -2.88
N VAL A 39 -4.47 8.75 -1.70
CA VAL A 39 -4.37 7.30 -1.55
C VAL A 39 -5.57 6.57 -2.14
N ALA A 40 -6.76 7.14 -2.05
CA ALA A 40 -7.95 6.60 -2.71
C ALA A 40 -7.72 6.50 -4.24
N SER A 41 -7.15 7.55 -4.84
CA SER A 41 -6.78 7.56 -6.27
C SER A 41 -5.69 6.53 -6.59
N PHE A 42 -4.62 6.49 -5.80
CA PHE A 42 -3.51 5.56 -5.98
C PHE A 42 -3.91 4.08 -5.82
N SER A 43 -4.83 3.79 -4.89
CA SER A 43 -5.27 2.43 -4.57
C SER A 43 -5.80 1.70 -5.81
N ARG A 44 -6.46 2.39 -6.74
CA ARG A 44 -6.99 1.78 -7.97
C ARG A 44 -5.89 1.10 -8.79
N ILE A 45 -4.70 1.68 -8.83
CA ILE A 45 -3.55 1.13 -9.55
C ILE A 45 -2.86 0.06 -8.70
N TRP A 46 -2.57 0.39 -7.43
CA TRP A 46 -1.81 -0.49 -6.55
C TRP A 46 -2.53 -1.81 -6.24
N LEU A 47 -3.84 -1.77 -5.97
CA LEU A 47 -4.63 -2.96 -5.65
C LEU A 47 -4.72 -3.93 -6.84
N LEU A 48 -4.86 -3.39 -8.06
CA LEU A 48 -4.84 -4.20 -9.28
C LEU A 48 -3.46 -4.81 -9.53
N PHE A 49 -2.39 -4.05 -9.30
CA PHE A 49 -1.01 -4.53 -9.37
C PHE A 49 -0.76 -5.69 -8.38
N CYS A 50 -1.13 -5.49 -7.12
CA CYS A 50 -0.99 -6.52 -6.08
C CYS A 50 -1.75 -7.80 -6.41
N ARG A 51 -3.00 -7.68 -6.89
CA ARG A 51 -3.83 -8.84 -7.25
C ARG A 51 -3.30 -9.58 -8.48
N LYS A 52 -2.91 -8.87 -9.54
CA LYS A 52 -2.44 -9.49 -10.79
C LYS A 52 -1.09 -10.18 -10.64
N LEU A 53 -0.17 -9.60 -9.87
CA LEU A 53 1.20 -10.09 -9.74
C LEU A 53 1.45 -10.84 -8.43
N LYS A 54 0.41 -11.03 -7.59
CA LYS A 54 0.50 -11.68 -6.28
C LYS A 54 1.66 -11.12 -5.43
N VAL A 55 1.69 -9.79 -5.34
CA VAL A 55 2.79 -9.04 -4.74
C VAL A 55 2.85 -9.25 -3.23
N GLU A 56 4.05 -9.56 -2.72
CA GLU A 56 4.33 -9.59 -1.27
C GLU A 56 5.69 -8.93 -0.96
N PRO A 57 5.77 -8.05 0.05
CA PRO A 57 4.70 -7.57 0.91
C PRO A 57 3.76 -6.61 0.17
N ARG A 58 2.46 -6.63 0.48
CA ARG A 58 1.45 -5.76 -0.17
C ARG A 58 1.56 -4.27 0.18
N LEU A 59 2.39 -3.93 1.17
CA LEU A 59 2.68 -2.56 1.54
C LEU A 59 3.68 -1.94 0.54
N PRO A 60 3.34 -0.84 -0.17
CA PRO A 60 4.21 -0.27 -1.21
C PRO A 60 5.61 0.05 -0.70
N GLU A 61 5.72 0.75 0.43
CA GLU A 61 7.01 1.14 1.01
C GLU A 61 7.90 -0.09 1.30
N ALA A 62 7.32 -1.13 1.89
CA ALA A 62 8.06 -2.35 2.20
C ALA A 62 8.41 -3.14 0.93
N TYR A 63 7.54 -3.16 -0.08
CA TYR A 63 7.79 -3.81 -1.36
C TYR A 63 8.99 -3.18 -2.05
N PHE A 64 8.94 -1.86 -2.28
CA PHE A 64 10.01 -1.14 -2.97
C PHE A 64 11.32 -1.14 -2.18
N ARG A 65 11.27 -1.11 -0.84
CA ARG A 65 12.48 -1.26 -0.03
C ARG A 65 13.14 -2.63 -0.19
N LYS A 66 12.36 -3.71 -0.39
CA LYS A 66 12.92 -5.04 -0.66
C LYS A 66 13.47 -5.13 -2.09
N THR A 67 12.79 -4.59 -3.08
CA THR A 67 13.26 -4.65 -4.47
C THR A 67 14.59 -3.91 -4.65
N VAL A 68 14.79 -2.78 -3.98
CA VAL A 68 16.07 -2.06 -3.98
C VAL A 68 17.19 -2.91 -3.39
N LYS A 69 16.97 -3.56 -2.24
CA LYS A 69 17.98 -4.44 -1.64
C LYS A 69 18.39 -5.60 -2.55
N HIS A 70 17.42 -6.23 -3.21
CA HIS A 70 17.70 -7.30 -4.17
C HIS A 70 18.48 -6.81 -5.40
N ALA A 71 18.25 -5.57 -5.84
CA ALA A 71 19.01 -4.98 -6.94
C ALA A 71 20.46 -4.69 -6.55
N ASP A 72 20.71 -4.16 -5.35
CA ASP A 72 22.06 -3.90 -4.83
C ASP A 72 22.86 -5.19 -4.58
N ASP A 73 22.24 -6.24 -4.02
CA ASP A 73 22.88 -7.55 -3.86
C ASP A 73 23.28 -8.15 -5.21
N SER A 74 22.46 -7.96 -6.25
CA SER A 74 22.76 -8.43 -7.61
C SER A 74 23.85 -7.62 -8.33
N ALA A 75 24.06 -6.37 -7.90
CA ALA A 75 25.11 -5.49 -8.42
C ALA A 75 26.46 -5.70 -7.73
N MET A 76 26.47 -6.11 -6.45
CA MET A 76 27.67 -6.47 -5.69
C MET A 76 28.16 -7.90 -5.95
N ALA A 77 27.33 -8.77 -6.52
CA ALA A 77 27.71 -10.14 -6.93
C ALA A 77 28.41 -10.20 -8.30
N LYS A 78 28.92 -9.08 -8.81
CA LYS A 78 29.69 -8.97 -10.06
C LYS A 78 31.11 -8.47 -9.82
#